data_AF-A0A847FYN8-F1
#
_entry.id   AF-A0A847FYN8-F1
#
_cell.length_a   1.000
_cell.length_b   1.000
_cell.length_c   1.000
_cell.angle_alpha   90.00
_cell.angle_beta   90.00
_cell.angle_gamma   90.00
#
_symmetry.space_group_name_H-M   'P 1'
#
loop_
_entity.id
_entity.type
_entity.pdbx_description
1 polymer ?
#
loop_
_entity_poly.entity_id
_entity_poly.type
_entity_poly.pdbx_seq_one_letter_code
_entity_poly.pdbx_strand_id
1 'polypeptide(L)'
;MTDILDTRFGQYGAIVALAVLSFVVGRGLRTWLDTGRFGWPPARRLAWALRGAVTPTRYWWGARIDALPQAEKEALLGYETRLLWLEQADSLRCPLCRAEIPNAWVLDEAGQVTVAPPLALHRPPDAVAQDKRDGPASGRAPPGPEGGPVQCPRCDFRLDACRHCAHFLPGAPQSWYTAAWNQPDGTWGRCGHYKRSQPVEDAVDPEMARTLRRQGYEEIRAPMRIADSMLRPDFCRAFSLDRRRLRQASRVRVPGKKRAALLRILEEQRRRT
;
A
#
# COMPACT_ATOMS: atom_id res chain seq x y z
N MET A 1 -43.93 -35.47 4.90
CA MET A 1 -43.79 -34.01 4.65
C MET A 1 -42.33 -33.57 4.52
N THR A 2 -41.38 -34.50 4.33
CA THR A 2 -39.93 -34.27 4.21
C THR A 2 -39.44 -34.34 2.76
N ASP A 3 -40.08 -35.11 1.87
CA ASP A 3 -39.65 -35.30 0.47
C ASP A 3 -39.78 -34.06 -0.45
N ILE A 4 -40.70 -33.14 -0.14
CA ILE A 4 -40.93 -31.93 -0.96
C ILE A 4 -39.83 -30.88 -0.74
N LEU A 5 -39.15 -30.93 0.42
CA LEU A 5 -38.05 -30.01 0.71
C LEU A 5 -36.77 -30.48 -0.01
N ASP A 6 -36.47 -31.78 -0.01
CA ASP A 6 -35.24 -32.32 -0.65
C ASP A 6 -35.18 -32.09 -2.17
N THR A 7 -36.31 -32.26 -2.86
CA THR A 7 -36.40 -32.01 -4.32
C THR A 7 -36.25 -30.53 -4.67
N ARG A 8 -36.78 -29.62 -3.84
CA ARG A 8 -36.62 -28.17 -4.04
C ARG A 8 -35.19 -27.72 -3.78
N PHE A 9 -34.53 -28.23 -2.72
CA PHE A 9 -33.12 -27.95 -2.47
C PHE A 9 -32.21 -28.45 -3.61
N GLY A 10 -32.49 -29.63 -4.17
CA GLY A 10 -31.79 -30.13 -5.36
C GLY A 10 -31.97 -29.26 -6.61
N GLN A 11 -33.19 -28.77 -6.85
CA GLN A 11 -33.49 -27.89 -7.99
C GLN A 11 -32.81 -26.52 -7.86
N TYR A 12 -32.85 -25.89 -6.69
CA TYR A 12 -32.13 -24.62 -6.46
C TYR A 12 -30.61 -24.79 -6.57
N GLY A 13 -30.06 -25.90 -6.08
CA GLY A 13 -28.65 -26.24 -6.24
C GLY A 13 -28.22 -26.36 -7.70
N ALA A 14 -29.02 -27.04 -8.53
CA ALA A 14 -28.75 -27.20 -9.96
C ALA A 14 -28.81 -25.85 -10.72
N ILE A 15 -29.79 -24.99 -10.41
CA ILE A 15 -29.90 -23.66 -11.03
C ILE A 15 -28.67 -22.79 -10.68
N VAL A 16 -28.27 -22.77 -9.41
CA VAL A 16 -27.08 -22.01 -8.97
C VAL A 16 -25.82 -22.56 -9.64
N ALA A 17 -25.67 -23.88 -9.72
CA ALA A 17 -24.53 -24.51 -10.39
C ALA A 17 -24.47 -24.14 -11.88
N LEU A 18 -25.59 -24.18 -12.60
CA LEU A 18 -25.67 -23.78 -14.01
C LEU A 18 -25.37 -22.29 -14.21
N ALA A 19 -25.85 -21.43 -13.32
CA ALA A 19 -25.56 -20.00 -13.37
C ALA A 19 -24.06 -19.72 -13.18
N VAL A 20 -23.42 -20.38 -12.20
CA VAL A 20 -21.97 -20.28 -11.96
C VAL A 20 -21.18 -20.82 -13.15
N LEU A 21 -21.56 -21.98 -13.69
CA LEU A 21 -20.90 -22.57 -14.85
C LEU A 21 -20.99 -21.65 -16.07
N SER A 22 -22.19 -21.13 -16.37
CA SER A 22 -22.43 -20.19 -17.48
C SER A 22 -21.61 -18.92 -17.32
N PHE A 23 -21.52 -18.40 -16.10
CA PHE A 23 -20.69 -17.23 -15.79
C PHE A 23 -19.20 -17.51 -16.04
N VAL A 24 -18.67 -18.64 -15.56
CA VAL A 24 -17.26 -19.04 -15.73
C VAL A 24 -16.92 -19.26 -17.21
N VAL A 25 -17.79 -19.99 -17.94
CA VAL A 25 -17.63 -20.23 -19.38
C VAL A 25 -17.64 -18.91 -20.15
N GLY A 26 -18.58 -18.01 -19.85
CA GLY A 26 -18.64 -16.69 -20.47
C GLY A 26 -17.37 -15.85 -20.26
N ARG A 27 -16.78 -15.90 -19.05
CA ARG A 27 -15.49 -15.23 -18.78
C ARG A 27 -14.33 -15.85 -19.55
N GLY A 28 -14.29 -17.17 -19.65
CA GLY A 28 -13.28 -17.89 -20.42
C GLY A 28 -13.36 -17.55 -21.91
N LEU A 29 -14.58 -17.58 -22.47
CA LEU A 29 -14.82 -17.25 -23.88
C LEU A 29 -14.43 -15.80 -24.20
N ARG A 30 -14.79 -14.84 -23.35
CA ARG A 30 -14.38 -13.44 -23.53
C ARG A 30 -12.85 -13.29 -23.56
N THR A 31 -12.15 -14.03 -22.69
CA THR A 31 -10.68 -14.04 -22.66
C THR A 31 -10.11 -14.69 -23.92
N TRP A 32 -10.68 -15.81 -24.37
CA TRP A 32 -10.27 -16.49 -25.61
C TRP A 32 -10.42 -15.59 -26.85
N LEU A 33 -11.52 -14.86 -26.96
CA LEU A 33 -11.76 -13.91 -28.05
C LEU A 33 -10.76 -12.76 -28.01
N ASP A 34 -10.55 -12.13 -26.84
CA ASP A 34 -9.59 -11.03 -26.69
C ASP A 34 -8.16 -11.49 -26.99
N THR A 35 -7.75 -12.71 -26.58
CA THR A 35 -6.40 -13.22 -26.91
C THR A 35 -6.18 -13.44 -28.40
N GLY A 36 -7.23 -13.66 -29.19
CA GLY A 36 -7.13 -13.85 -30.63
C GLY A 36 -6.58 -12.63 -31.36
N ARG A 37 -6.81 -11.43 -30.84
CA ARG A 37 -6.34 -10.17 -31.45
C ARG A 37 -4.82 -9.98 -31.37
N PHE A 38 -4.15 -10.72 -30.49
CA PHE A 38 -2.72 -10.59 -30.23
C PHE A 38 -1.86 -11.62 -30.97
N GLY A 39 -2.45 -12.44 -31.85
CA GLY A 39 -1.71 -13.47 -32.59
C GLY A 39 -1.09 -14.56 -31.71
N TRP A 40 -1.58 -14.75 -30.48
CA TRP A 40 -1.01 -15.76 -29.57
C TRP A 40 -1.31 -17.19 -30.05
N PRO A 41 -0.38 -18.14 -29.84
CA PRO A 41 -0.60 -19.52 -30.24
C PRO A 41 -1.79 -20.14 -29.49
N PRO A 42 -2.54 -21.09 -30.09
CA PRO A 42 -3.75 -21.67 -29.51
C PRO A 42 -3.57 -22.19 -28.09
N ALA A 43 -2.43 -22.84 -27.80
CA ALA A 43 -2.11 -23.33 -26.46
C ALA A 43 -2.07 -22.21 -25.40
N ARG A 44 -1.44 -21.07 -25.73
CA ARG A 44 -1.37 -19.90 -24.84
C ARG A 44 -2.74 -19.25 -24.66
N ARG A 45 -3.55 -19.21 -25.72
CA ARG A 45 -4.93 -18.70 -25.67
C ARG A 45 -5.79 -19.57 -24.75
N LEU A 46 -5.67 -20.89 -24.84
CA LEU A 46 -6.42 -21.83 -24.01
C LEU A 46 -6.02 -21.70 -22.54
N ALA A 47 -4.72 -21.63 -22.27
CA ALA A 47 -4.19 -21.42 -20.93
C ALA A 47 -4.75 -20.14 -20.29
N TRP A 48 -4.78 -19.02 -21.05
CA TRP A 48 -5.34 -17.78 -20.56
C TRP A 48 -6.86 -17.77 -20.49
N ALA A 49 -7.58 -18.47 -21.37
CA ALA A 49 -9.03 -18.63 -21.28
C ALA A 49 -9.43 -19.34 -19.99
N LEU A 50 -8.78 -20.47 -19.68
CA LEU A 50 -9.00 -21.22 -18.43
C LEU A 50 -8.60 -20.37 -17.22
N ARG A 51 -7.41 -19.75 -17.25
CA ARG A 51 -6.91 -18.93 -16.14
C ARG A 51 -7.69 -17.63 -15.95
N GLY A 52 -8.22 -17.04 -17.02
CA GLY A 52 -9.04 -15.82 -17.03
C GLY A 52 -10.46 -16.06 -16.54
N ALA A 53 -10.97 -17.29 -16.69
CA ALA A 53 -12.23 -17.71 -16.09
C ALA A 53 -12.16 -17.69 -14.56
N VAL A 54 -11.04 -18.15 -13.98
CA VAL A 54 -10.82 -18.21 -12.52
C VAL A 54 -10.23 -16.91 -11.96
N THR A 55 -9.24 -16.34 -12.64
CA THR A 55 -8.46 -15.16 -12.19
C THR A 55 -8.42 -14.06 -13.26
N PRO A 56 -9.58 -13.46 -13.59
CA PRO A 56 -9.71 -12.50 -14.68
C PRO A 56 -8.77 -11.29 -14.52
N THR A 57 -8.53 -10.84 -13.29
CA THR A 57 -7.68 -9.68 -13.03
C THR A 57 -6.23 -9.88 -13.48
N ARG A 58 -5.71 -11.11 -13.46
CA ARG A 58 -4.34 -11.41 -13.94
C ARG A 58 -4.22 -11.29 -15.45
N TYR A 59 -5.27 -11.67 -16.18
CA TYR A 59 -5.31 -11.50 -17.62
C TYR A 59 -5.51 -10.02 -18.00
N TRP A 60 -6.63 -9.43 -17.59
CA TRP A 60 -7.08 -8.11 -18.06
C TRP A 60 -6.14 -6.96 -17.66
N TRP A 61 -5.49 -7.04 -16.50
CA TRP A 61 -4.59 -6.01 -15.98
C TRP A 61 -3.12 -6.45 -15.90
N GLY A 62 -2.81 -7.64 -16.41
CA GLY A 62 -1.45 -8.18 -16.50
C GLY A 62 -1.11 -8.45 -17.96
N ALA A 63 -1.24 -9.72 -18.37
CA ALA A 63 -0.80 -10.19 -19.69
C ALA A 63 -1.44 -9.45 -20.88
N ARG A 64 -2.70 -9.02 -20.76
CA ARG A 64 -3.36 -8.21 -21.80
C ARG A 64 -2.68 -6.86 -21.97
N ILE A 65 -2.31 -6.20 -20.86
CA ILE A 65 -1.67 -4.88 -20.88
C ILE A 65 -0.29 -4.98 -21.53
N ASP A 66 0.45 -6.04 -21.22
CA ASP A 66 1.79 -6.26 -21.77
C ASP A 66 1.76 -6.49 -23.30
N ALA A 67 0.65 -7.02 -23.84
CA ALA A 67 0.47 -7.25 -25.29
C ALA A 67 -0.29 -6.14 -26.03
N LEU A 68 -0.79 -5.12 -25.32
CA LEU A 68 -1.46 -3.99 -25.96
C LEU A 68 -0.48 -3.18 -26.82
N PRO A 69 -0.87 -2.78 -28.05
CA PRO A 69 -0.14 -1.76 -28.81
C PRO A 69 -0.02 -0.47 -28.00
N GLN A 70 1.07 0.28 -28.21
CA GLN A 70 1.33 1.49 -27.43
C GLN A 70 0.16 2.47 -27.50
N ALA A 71 -0.36 2.78 -28.71
CA ALA A 71 -1.48 3.69 -28.89
C ALA A 71 -2.74 3.29 -28.08
N GLU A 72 -3.03 1.99 -28.00
CA GLU A 72 -4.14 1.50 -27.17
C GLU A 72 -3.84 1.64 -25.67
N LYS A 73 -2.58 1.46 -25.24
CA LYS A 73 -2.19 1.70 -23.84
C LYS A 73 -2.42 3.16 -23.45
N GLU A 74 -2.09 4.12 -24.32
CA GLU A 74 -2.25 5.56 -24.03
C GLU A 74 -3.73 5.94 -24.00
N ALA A 75 -4.51 5.45 -24.96
CA ALA A 75 -5.96 5.63 -24.97
C ALA A 75 -6.62 5.05 -23.72
N LEU A 76 -6.21 3.85 -23.29
CA LEU A 76 -6.68 3.21 -22.07
C LEU A 76 -6.30 4.03 -20.83
N LEU A 77 -5.05 4.50 -20.75
CA LEU A 77 -4.57 5.33 -19.65
C LEU A 77 -5.39 6.62 -19.54
N GLY A 78 -5.59 7.34 -20.64
CA GLY A 78 -6.36 8.59 -20.66
C GLY A 78 -7.85 8.38 -20.38
N TYR A 79 -8.45 7.30 -20.88
CA TYR A 79 -9.84 6.96 -20.57
C TYR A 79 -10.03 6.63 -19.08
N GLU A 80 -9.20 5.75 -18.54
CA GLU A 80 -9.34 5.28 -17.16
C GLU A 80 -8.98 6.36 -16.12
N THR A 81 -8.02 7.23 -16.44
CA THR A 81 -7.66 8.38 -15.60
C THR A 81 -8.82 9.37 -15.49
N ARG A 82 -9.52 9.65 -16.61
CA ARG A 82 -10.72 10.49 -16.61
C ARG A 82 -11.88 9.87 -15.82
N LEU A 83 -12.09 8.55 -15.91
CA LEU A 83 -13.11 7.87 -15.11
C LEU A 83 -12.84 7.96 -13.59
N LEU A 84 -11.58 8.07 -13.20
CA LEU A 84 -11.17 8.28 -11.81
C LEU A 84 -11.27 9.76 -11.37
N TRP A 85 -11.62 10.67 -12.28
CA TRP A 85 -11.64 12.12 -12.06
C TRP A 85 -10.29 12.63 -11.53
N LEU A 86 -9.21 12.18 -12.19
CA LEU A 86 -7.84 12.59 -11.89
C LEU A 86 -7.23 13.19 -13.15
N GLU A 87 -6.24 14.06 -12.96
CA GLU A 87 -5.38 14.55 -14.04
C GLU A 87 -4.35 13.49 -14.44
N GLN A 88 -3.82 12.75 -13.46
CA GLN A 88 -2.85 11.68 -13.69
C GLN A 88 -3.21 10.38 -12.95
N ALA A 89 -2.82 9.24 -13.52
CA ALA A 89 -3.15 7.92 -12.97
C ALA A 89 -2.49 7.63 -11.62
N ASP A 90 -1.43 8.35 -11.27
CA ASP A 90 -0.70 8.29 -10.01
C ASP A 90 -1.16 9.30 -8.96
N SER A 91 -2.09 10.20 -9.28
CA SER A 91 -2.61 11.19 -8.33
C SER A 91 -3.52 10.59 -7.24
N LEU A 92 -3.83 11.34 -6.19
CA LEU A 92 -4.87 10.95 -5.22
C LEU A 92 -5.78 12.14 -4.92
N ARG A 93 -7.09 11.92 -4.85
CA ARG A 93 -7.99 12.91 -4.25
C ARG A 93 -7.82 12.87 -2.73
N CYS A 94 -7.39 13.99 -2.15
CA CYS A 94 -7.23 14.14 -0.71
C CYS A 94 -8.53 13.77 0.01
N PRO A 95 -8.49 12.89 1.03
CA PRO A 95 -9.70 12.50 1.75
C PRO A 95 -10.33 13.64 2.56
N LEU A 96 -9.54 14.67 2.90
CA LEU A 96 -9.99 15.81 3.71
C LEU A 96 -10.57 16.94 2.87
N CYS A 97 -9.80 17.45 1.90
CA CYS A 97 -10.16 18.66 1.14
C CYS A 97 -10.46 18.42 -0.34
N ARG A 98 -10.41 17.16 -0.81
CA ARG A 98 -10.65 16.74 -2.21
C ARG A 98 -9.70 17.30 -3.27
N ALA A 99 -8.72 18.13 -2.87
CA ALA A 99 -7.64 18.55 -3.76
C ALA A 99 -6.89 17.35 -4.33
N GLU A 100 -6.38 17.48 -5.54
CA GLU A 100 -5.56 16.45 -6.14
C GLU A 100 -4.14 16.51 -5.55
N ILE A 101 -3.64 15.35 -5.13
CA ILE A 101 -2.28 15.13 -4.66
C ILE A 101 -1.55 14.46 -5.83
N PRO A 102 -0.74 15.19 -6.62
CA PRO A 102 -0.06 14.60 -7.78
C PRO A 102 1.02 13.62 -7.32
N ASN A 103 1.37 12.64 -8.17
CA ASN A 103 2.42 11.65 -7.90
C ASN A 103 2.28 10.94 -6.53
N ALA A 104 1.05 10.67 -6.09
CA ALA A 104 0.77 10.04 -4.79
C ALA A 104 1.19 8.56 -4.76
N TRP A 105 1.15 7.89 -5.91
CA TRP A 105 1.37 6.45 -6.05
C TRP A 105 2.53 6.15 -6.99
N VAL A 106 3.40 5.24 -6.58
CA VAL A 106 4.48 4.69 -7.43
C VAL A 106 4.49 3.17 -7.35
N LEU A 107 5.18 2.54 -8.28
CA LEU A 107 5.48 1.11 -8.19
C LEU A 107 6.84 0.91 -7.51
N ASP A 108 6.90 -0.03 -6.58
CA ASP A 108 8.17 -0.52 -6.05
C ASP A 108 8.86 -1.48 -7.03
N GLU A 109 10.07 -1.94 -6.68
CA GLU A 109 10.84 -2.89 -7.49
C GLU A 109 10.09 -4.22 -7.74
N ALA A 110 9.20 -4.61 -6.84
CA ALA A 110 8.34 -5.79 -6.98
C ALA A 110 7.07 -5.53 -7.81
N GLY A 111 6.92 -4.33 -8.38
CA GLY A 111 5.74 -3.90 -9.14
C GLY A 111 4.49 -3.74 -8.28
N GLN A 112 4.65 -3.58 -6.96
CA GLN A 112 3.55 -3.30 -6.04
C GLN A 112 3.37 -1.80 -5.87
N VAL A 113 2.11 -1.38 -5.72
CA VAL A 113 1.81 0.03 -5.47
C VAL A 113 2.20 0.40 -4.05
N THR A 114 2.97 1.47 -3.94
CA THR A 114 3.37 2.13 -2.69
C THR A 114 3.20 3.66 -2.82
N VAL A 115 3.37 4.38 -1.72
CA VAL A 115 3.40 5.84 -1.71
C VAL A 115 4.73 6.31 -2.28
N ALA A 116 4.73 7.37 -3.08
CA ALA A 116 5.97 7.95 -3.60
C ALA A 116 6.92 8.27 -2.44
N PRO A 117 8.24 8.01 -2.57
CA PRO A 117 9.16 8.61 -1.62
C PRO A 117 8.97 10.13 -1.71
N PRO A 118 8.89 10.86 -0.59
CA PRO A 118 8.94 12.31 -0.66
C PRO A 118 10.22 12.72 -1.35
N LEU A 119 10.13 13.74 -2.20
CA LEU A 119 11.31 14.46 -2.68
C LEU A 119 12.20 14.72 -1.49
N ALA A 120 13.43 14.24 -1.55
CA ALA A 120 14.44 14.65 -0.60
C ALA A 120 14.50 16.19 -0.72
N LEU A 121 13.95 16.90 0.27
CA LEU A 121 14.16 18.33 0.38
C LEU A 121 15.66 18.53 0.46
N HIS A 122 16.21 19.08 -0.61
CA HIS A 122 17.62 19.37 -0.73
C HIS A 122 17.89 20.57 0.19
N ARG A 123 18.50 20.35 1.38
CA ARG A 123 19.71 21.04 1.91
C ARG A 123 19.94 20.71 3.41
N PRO A 124 21.20 20.49 3.86
CA PRO A 124 21.51 20.16 5.26
C PRO A 124 21.64 21.42 6.13
N PRO A 125 21.75 21.23 7.45
CA PRO A 125 22.90 21.81 8.13
C PRO A 125 23.61 20.78 9.01
N ASP A 126 24.88 21.07 9.22
CA ASP A 126 25.80 20.38 10.11
C ASP A 126 25.23 20.22 11.54
N ALA A 127 25.77 19.24 12.27
CA ALA A 127 25.42 18.74 13.61
C ALA A 127 24.34 17.63 13.62
N VAL A 128 24.61 16.37 13.97
CA VAL A 128 25.59 15.84 14.93
C VAL A 128 26.17 14.54 14.39
N ALA A 129 27.50 14.51 14.28
CA ALA A 129 28.26 13.28 14.17
C ALA A 129 28.26 12.54 15.52
N GLN A 130 27.97 11.24 15.46
CA GLN A 130 28.69 10.12 16.09
C GLN A 130 27.91 8.85 15.70
N ASP A 131 28.32 8.09 14.67
CA ASP A 131 29.40 7.07 14.69
C ASP A 131 29.13 6.00 15.78
N LYS A 132 29.15 4.67 15.62
CA LYS A 132 29.16 3.65 14.55
C LYS A 132 29.39 2.33 15.31
N ARG A 133 28.74 1.24 14.90
CA ARG A 133 29.28 -0.14 14.99
C ARG A 133 28.34 -1.11 14.27
N ASP A 134 28.66 -1.27 12.99
CA ASP A 134 28.72 -2.47 12.16
C ASP A 134 27.75 -3.65 12.46
N GLY A 135 26.87 -3.86 11.48
CA GLY A 135 26.25 -5.12 11.08
C GLY A 135 25.81 -4.94 9.62
N PRO A 136 25.92 -5.95 8.74
CA PRO A 136 25.92 -5.72 7.29
C PRO A 136 24.58 -5.11 6.85
N ALA A 137 24.66 -3.85 6.41
CA ALA A 137 23.53 -3.13 5.83
C ALA A 137 23.18 -3.78 4.50
N SER A 138 22.24 -4.73 4.58
CA SER A 138 21.33 -5.09 3.50
C SER A 138 20.80 -3.82 2.83
N GLY A 139 21.05 -3.70 1.53
CA GLY A 139 20.25 -2.91 0.60
C GLY A 139 20.24 -1.40 0.85
N ARG A 140 21.22 -0.70 0.27
CA ARG A 140 21.08 0.72 -0.06
C ARG A 140 19.84 0.86 -0.95
N ALA A 141 18.76 1.48 -0.44
CA ALA A 141 17.61 1.85 -1.26
C ALA A 141 18.11 2.73 -2.42
N PRO A 142 17.81 2.37 -3.68
CA PRO A 142 18.28 3.15 -4.82
C PRO A 142 17.61 4.54 -4.83
N PRO A 143 18.27 5.55 -5.42
CA PRO A 143 17.59 6.80 -5.75
C PRO A 143 16.55 6.51 -6.84
N GLY A 144 15.32 6.28 -6.42
CA GLY A 144 14.16 6.25 -7.32
C GLY A 144 13.88 7.65 -7.89
N PRO A 145 13.21 7.73 -9.05
CA PRO A 145 13.00 8.97 -9.78
C PRO A 145 12.21 9.96 -8.91
N GLU A 146 12.65 11.21 -8.92
CA GLU A 146 11.99 12.43 -8.44
C GLU A 146 10.64 12.20 -7.75
N GLY A 147 10.69 12.13 -6.42
CA GLY A 147 9.54 11.87 -5.56
C GLY A 147 8.32 12.74 -5.87
N GLY A 148 7.14 12.21 -5.60
CA GLY A 148 5.90 12.99 -5.64
C GLY A 148 5.64 13.75 -4.34
N PRO A 149 4.82 14.81 -4.34
CA PRO A 149 4.33 15.37 -3.10
C PRO A 149 3.42 14.34 -2.42
N VAL A 150 3.97 13.67 -1.42
CA VAL A 150 3.23 12.85 -0.45
C VAL A 150 2.29 13.68 0.43
N GLN A 151 2.35 15.01 0.30
CA GLN A 151 1.55 15.98 1.03
C GLN A 151 0.51 16.63 0.10
N CYS A 152 -0.69 16.87 0.63
CA CYS A 152 -1.72 17.59 -0.09
C CYS A 152 -1.35 19.07 -0.30
N PRO A 153 -1.55 19.63 -1.51
CA PRO A 153 -1.22 21.04 -1.77
C PRO A 153 -2.18 22.05 -1.11
N ARG A 154 -3.30 21.60 -0.52
CA ARG A 154 -4.32 22.46 0.09
C ARG A 154 -4.51 22.28 1.60
N CYS A 155 -3.99 21.21 2.18
CA CYS A 155 -4.10 20.96 3.62
C CYS A 155 -2.95 20.07 4.11
N ASP A 156 -2.84 19.88 5.43
CA ASP A 156 -1.74 19.14 6.05
C ASP A 156 -1.86 17.60 5.94
N PHE A 157 -2.72 17.10 5.05
CA PHE A 157 -2.83 15.66 4.83
C PHE A 157 -1.56 15.11 4.18
N ARG A 158 -1.00 14.05 4.77
CA ARG A 158 0.22 13.38 4.32
C ARG A 158 0.03 11.88 4.17
N LEU A 159 0.48 11.32 3.05
CA LEU A 159 0.52 9.89 2.80
C LEU A 159 1.70 9.21 3.50
N ASP A 160 2.79 9.93 3.70
CA ASP A 160 4.02 9.46 4.34
C ASP A 160 4.03 9.64 5.88
N ALA A 161 2.89 10.01 6.48
CA ALA A 161 2.74 10.21 7.92
C ALA A 161 3.14 8.95 8.72
N CYS A 162 3.77 9.13 9.89
CA CYS A 162 4.15 8.00 10.75
C CYS A 162 2.98 7.06 11.04
N ARG A 163 1.77 7.60 11.21
CA ARG A 163 0.55 6.81 11.45
C ARG A 163 0.25 5.79 10.36
N HIS A 164 0.74 6.00 9.14
CA HIS A 164 0.59 5.09 7.99
C HIS A 164 1.78 4.14 7.82
N CYS A 165 2.81 4.26 8.65
CA CYS A 165 4.03 3.46 8.57
C CYS A 165 3.87 2.12 9.31
N ALA A 166 4.47 1.05 8.75
CA ALA A 166 4.53 -0.27 9.37
C ALA A 166 5.34 -0.28 10.68
N HIS A 167 6.29 0.65 10.83
CA HIS A 167 7.11 0.77 12.04
C HIS A 167 6.47 1.60 13.15
N PHE A 168 5.26 2.13 12.95
CA PHE A 168 4.59 2.95 13.94
C PHE A 168 3.95 2.10 15.04
N LEU A 169 4.35 2.39 16.28
CA LEU A 169 3.83 1.79 17.49
C LEU A 169 2.92 2.83 18.19
N PRO A 170 1.59 2.72 18.08
CA PRO A 170 0.67 3.67 18.71
C PRO A 170 0.68 3.54 20.24
N GLY A 171 0.72 4.66 20.97
CA GLY A 171 0.48 4.74 22.42
C GLY A 171 1.44 3.95 23.34
N ALA A 172 1.43 4.21 24.66
CA ALA A 172 2.34 3.67 25.69
C ALA A 172 2.47 2.12 25.71
N PRO A 173 3.56 1.55 26.28
CA PRO A 173 3.66 0.10 26.50
C PRO A 173 2.39 -0.44 27.18
N GLN A 174 1.87 -1.54 26.64
CA GLN A 174 0.59 -2.14 27.04
C GLN A 174 0.58 -2.50 28.54
N SER A 175 -0.11 -1.71 29.37
CA SER A 175 -0.74 -2.25 30.58
C SER A 175 -2.11 -2.80 30.18
N TRP A 176 -2.20 -4.11 30.16
CA TRP A 176 -3.34 -4.90 29.66
C TRP A 176 -4.35 -5.10 30.79
N TYR A 177 -5.25 -4.12 30.99
CA TYR A 177 -6.50 -4.38 31.71
C TYR A 177 -7.74 -3.74 31.06
N THR A 178 -7.59 -3.05 29.93
CA THR A 178 -8.74 -2.54 29.17
C THR A 178 -8.85 -3.29 27.85
N ALA A 179 -9.47 -4.47 27.95
CA ALA A 179 -10.26 -4.97 26.85
C ALA A 179 -11.31 -3.90 26.44
N ALA A 180 -11.34 -3.62 25.15
CA ALA A 180 -12.54 -3.34 24.36
C ALA A 180 -13.03 -1.91 24.09
N TRP A 181 -12.58 -0.79 24.69
CA TRP A 181 -13.26 0.50 24.41
C TRP A 181 -12.44 1.79 24.23
N ASN A 182 -11.11 1.78 24.41
CA ASN A 182 -10.29 2.97 24.15
C ASN A 182 -9.41 2.74 22.92
N GLN A 183 -9.66 3.45 21.82
CA GLN A 183 -8.66 3.56 20.77
C GLN A 183 -7.41 4.15 21.42
N PRO A 184 -6.24 3.47 21.38
CA PRO A 184 -5.00 4.08 21.85
C PRO A 184 -4.85 5.37 21.07
N ASP A 185 -4.70 6.48 21.79
CA ASP A 185 -4.56 7.81 21.21
C ASP A 185 -3.54 7.75 20.08
N GLY A 186 -4.06 7.84 18.85
CA GLY A 186 -3.30 7.63 17.64
C GLY A 186 -2.62 8.89 17.18
N THR A 187 -2.59 9.95 18.00
CA THR A 187 -1.94 11.23 17.69
C THR A 187 -0.44 11.17 17.96
N TRP A 188 0.03 10.38 18.93
CA TRP A 188 1.45 10.17 19.25
C TRP A 188 1.80 8.68 19.29
N GLY A 189 3.11 8.36 19.38
CA GLY A 189 3.54 6.97 19.46
C GLY A 189 5.06 6.80 19.55
N ARG A 190 5.54 5.66 19.04
CA ARG A 190 6.98 5.36 18.94
C ARG A 190 7.33 4.79 17.56
N CYS A 191 8.56 5.00 17.14
CA CYS A 191 9.13 4.34 15.96
C CYS A 191 9.82 3.04 16.38
N GLY A 192 9.34 1.90 15.89
CA GLY A 192 10.00 0.60 16.12
C GLY A 192 11.33 0.45 15.38
N HIS A 193 11.58 1.26 14.35
CA HIS A 193 12.82 1.23 13.56
C HIS A 193 13.94 2.06 14.19
N TYR A 194 13.68 3.33 14.50
CA TYR A 194 14.66 4.21 15.14
C TYR A 194 14.64 4.02 16.65
N LYS A 195 15.79 3.65 17.23
CA LYS A 195 15.98 3.51 18.68
C LYS A 195 17.02 4.50 19.17
N ARG A 196 16.78 5.12 20.33
CA ARG A 196 17.71 6.05 20.99
C ARG A 196 17.85 5.71 22.47
N SER A 197 18.96 6.12 23.08
CA SER A 197 19.09 6.10 24.54
C SER A 197 18.06 7.06 25.14
N GLN A 198 17.31 6.60 26.12
CA GLN A 198 16.28 7.37 26.81
C GLN A 198 16.29 7.00 28.28
N PRO A 199 15.92 7.93 29.18
CA PRO A 199 15.67 7.60 30.57
C PRO A 199 14.70 6.42 30.67
N VAL A 200 14.98 5.54 31.62
CA VAL A 200 14.18 4.33 31.85
C VAL A 200 12.69 4.67 32.06
N GLU A 201 12.38 5.80 32.68
CA GLU A 201 11.01 6.26 32.98
C GLU A 201 10.24 6.69 31.72
N ASP A 202 10.95 7.17 30.72
CA ASP A 202 10.36 7.61 29.45
C ASP A 202 10.18 6.46 28.46
N ALA A 203 10.89 5.35 28.70
CA ALA A 203 11.03 4.25 27.76
C ALA A 203 10.11 3.05 28.06
N VAL A 204 9.88 2.76 29.35
CA VAL A 204 9.10 1.60 29.81
C VAL A 204 8.01 2.01 30.80
N ASP A 205 7.14 1.07 31.17
CA ASP A 205 6.12 1.30 32.18
C ASP A 205 6.75 1.56 33.58
N PRO A 206 6.02 2.21 34.50
CA PRO A 206 6.57 2.59 35.81
C PRO A 206 7.04 1.43 36.70
N GLU A 207 6.54 0.20 36.50
CA GLU A 207 6.95 -0.96 37.29
C GLU A 207 8.26 -1.55 36.76
N MET A 208 8.35 -1.72 35.44
CA MET A 208 9.59 -2.08 34.77
C MET A 208 10.66 -1.01 35.00
N ALA A 209 10.28 0.27 34.97
CA ALA A 209 11.20 1.37 35.25
C ALA A 209 11.83 1.27 36.65
N ARG A 210 11.00 1.01 37.66
CA ARG A 210 11.46 0.77 39.04
C ARG A 210 12.38 -0.45 39.14
N THR A 211 12.11 -1.50 38.38
CA THR A 211 12.94 -2.72 38.35
C THR A 211 14.29 -2.47 37.69
N LEU A 212 14.32 -1.79 36.54
CA LEU A 212 15.54 -1.43 35.84
C LEU A 212 16.41 -0.45 36.66
N ARG A 213 15.80 0.53 37.33
CA ARG A 213 16.52 1.40 38.28
C ARG A 213 17.14 0.62 39.44
N ARG A 214 16.41 -0.35 40.02
CA ARG A 214 16.95 -1.23 41.08
C ARG A 214 18.13 -2.07 40.59
N GLN A 215 18.19 -2.35 39.29
CA GLN A 215 19.31 -3.04 38.65
C GLN A 215 20.45 -2.11 38.23
N GLY A 216 20.34 -0.79 38.51
CA GLY A 216 21.38 0.20 38.20
C GLY A 216 21.31 0.78 36.78
N TYR A 217 20.22 0.56 36.04
CA TYR A 217 20.02 1.17 34.73
C TYR A 217 19.35 2.55 34.87
N GLU A 218 20.03 3.59 34.38
CA GLU A 218 19.48 4.95 34.27
C GLU A 218 18.85 5.20 32.89
N GLU A 219 19.51 4.72 31.85
CA GLU A 219 19.03 4.83 30.46
C GLU A 219 18.96 3.45 29.78
N ILE A 220 18.03 3.33 28.84
CA ILE A 220 17.92 2.17 27.97
C ILE A 220 17.72 2.56 26.51
N ARG A 221 18.18 1.69 25.62
CA ARG A 221 17.97 1.85 24.18
C ARG A 221 16.57 1.40 23.79
N ALA A 222 15.66 2.37 23.62
CA ALA A 222 14.24 2.13 23.36
C ALA A 222 13.75 2.78 22.05
N PRO A 223 12.59 2.34 21.51
CA PRO A 223 11.93 2.98 20.38
C PRO A 223 11.79 4.50 20.57
N MET A 224 12.19 5.27 19.56
CA MET A 224 12.14 6.73 19.58
C MET A 224 10.69 7.21 19.66
N ARG A 225 10.41 8.18 20.53
CA ARG A 225 9.08 8.79 20.64
C ARG A 225 8.76 9.63 19.40
N ILE A 226 7.51 9.55 18.95
CA ILE A 226 6.93 10.35 17.88
C ILE A 226 5.89 11.24 18.53
N ALA A 227 6.14 12.55 18.55
CA ALA A 227 5.24 13.54 19.18
C ALA A 227 3.94 13.71 18.39
N ASP A 228 4.04 13.77 17.06
CA ASP A 228 2.89 13.82 16.17
C ASP A 228 3.02 12.73 15.08
N SER A 229 2.08 11.81 15.09
CA SER A 229 1.99 10.69 14.15
C SER A 229 1.50 11.11 12.77
N MET A 230 0.87 12.28 12.64
CA MET A 230 0.44 12.83 11.35
C MET A 230 1.63 13.37 10.55
N LEU A 231 2.76 13.59 11.23
CA LEU A 231 3.99 14.03 10.62
C LEU A 231 4.98 12.87 10.50
N ARG A 232 5.85 13.01 9.51
CA ARG A 232 7.03 12.17 9.36
C ARG A 232 8.24 13.02 9.72
N PRO A 233 9.09 12.58 10.67
CA PRO A 233 10.33 13.31 10.95
C PRO A 233 11.19 13.43 9.69
N ASP A 234 11.85 14.57 9.51
CA ASP A 234 12.62 14.86 8.29
C ASP A 234 13.78 13.89 8.06
N PHE A 235 14.37 13.37 9.14
CA PHE A 235 15.43 12.36 9.07
C PHE A 235 14.93 10.96 8.69
N CYS A 236 13.62 10.71 8.69
CA CYS A 236 13.06 9.37 8.51
C CYS A 236 13.22 8.90 7.06
N ARG A 237 14.10 7.92 6.87
CA ARG A 237 14.31 7.19 5.59
C ARG A 237 13.70 5.78 5.60
N ALA A 238 13.21 5.33 6.75
CA ALA A 238 12.65 4.00 6.94
C ALA A 238 11.12 3.96 6.80
N PHE A 239 10.49 4.93 6.14
CA PHE A 239 9.05 4.89 5.94
C PHE A 239 8.68 3.69 5.07
N SER A 240 7.82 2.82 5.60
CA SER A 240 7.27 1.68 4.88
C SER A 240 5.75 1.71 5.02
N LEU A 241 5.04 1.84 3.91
CA LEU A 241 3.58 1.97 3.93
C LEU A 241 2.91 0.72 4.50
N ASP A 242 2.10 0.90 5.54
CA ASP A 242 1.17 -0.11 6.03
C ASP A 242 -0.22 0.14 5.42
N ARG A 243 -0.62 -0.74 4.50
CA ARG A 243 -1.89 -0.66 3.78
C ARG A 243 -3.11 -0.70 4.71
N ARG A 244 -3.02 -1.45 5.81
CA ARG A 244 -4.11 -1.59 6.78
C ARG A 244 -4.26 -0.27 7.55
N ARG A 245 -3.16 0.31 8.01
CA ARG A 245 -3.15 1.59 8.73
C ARG A 245 -3.63 2.74 7.87
N LEU A 246 -3.16 2.85 6.63
CA LEU A 246 -3.64 3.89 5.70
C LEU A 246 -5.17 3.84 5.54
N ARG A 247 -5.73 2.64 5.38
CA ARG A 247 -7.18 2.43 5.26
C ARG A 247 -7.93 2.76 6.55
N GLN A 248 -7.38 2.37 7.70
CA GLN A 248 -8.04 2.56 8.99
C GLN A 248 -7.98 4.03 9.45
N ALA A 249 -6.81 4.67 9.33
CA ALA A 249 -6.56 6.03 9.80
C ALA A 249 -7.12 7.11 8.87
N SER A 250 -7.03 6.93 7.55
CA SER A 250 -7.38 7.98 6.57
C SER A 250 -8.43 7.57 5.55
N ARG A 251 -8.98 6.35 5.65
CA ARG A 251 -9.93 5.79 4.68
C ARG A 251 -9.42 5.71 3.23
N VAL A 252 -8.12 5.95 3.02
CA VAL A 252 -7.46 5.83 1.72
C VAL A 252 -7.15 4.36 1.46
N ARG A 253 -7.44 3.89 0.25
CA ARG A 253 -7.11 2.54 -0.20
C ARG A 253 -5.93 2.61 -1.16
N VAL A 254 -4.95 1.73 -0.96
CA VAL A 254 -3.90 1.53 -1.95
C VAL A 254 -4.54 1.06 -3.26
N PRO A 255 -4.14 1.62 -4.41
CA PRO A 255 -4.61 1.21 -5.72
C PRO A 255 -4.55 -0.31 -5.94
N GLY A 256 -5.62 -0.86 -6.53
CA GLY A 256 -5.67 -2.26 -6.92
C GLY A 256 -4.92 -2.54 -8.24
N LYS A 257 -4.98 -3.80 -8.69
CA LYS A 257 -4.27 -4.28 -9.91
C LYS A 257 -4.53 -3.46 -11.16
N LYS A 258 -5.78 -3.00 -11.35
CA LYS A 258 -6.16 -2.15 -12.47
C LYS A 258 -5.28 -0.91 -12.55
N ARG A 259 -5.24 -0.18 -11.44
CA ARG A 259 -4.52 1.07 -11.36
C ARG A 259 -3.01 0.86 -11.27
N ALA A 260 -2.54 -0.23 -10.67
CA ALA A 260 -1.15 -0.66 -10.78
C ALA A 260 -0.72 -0.86 -12.25
N ALA A 261 -1.59 -1.42 -13.09
CA ALA A 261 -1.31 -1.56 -14.51
C ALA A 261 -1.26 -0.22 -15.25
N LEU A 262 -2.12 0.74 -14.88
CA LEU A 262 -2.07 2.10 -15.42
C LEU A 262 -0.76 2.81 -15.02
N LEU A 263 -0.29 2.62 -13.78
CA LEU A 263 1.00 3.14 -13.32
C LEU A 263 2.16 2.57 -14.15
N ARG A 264 2.14 1.27 -14.48
CA ARG A 264 3.14 0.66 -15.37
C ARG A 264 3.17 1.33 -16.75
N ILE A 265 1.99 1.59 -17.33
CA ILE A 265 1.89 2.28 -18.63
C ILE A 265 2.45 3.70 -18.51
N LEU A 266 2.09 4.42 -17.44
CA LEU A 266 2.56 5.78 -17.19
C LEU A 266 4.09 5.84 -17.03
N GLU A 267 4.70 4.91 -16.27
CA GLU A 267 6.15 4.79 -16.14
C GLU A 267 6.82 4.44 -17.48
N GLU A 268 6.23 3.55 -18.28
CA GLU A 268 6.72 3.23 -19.63
C GLU A 268 6.72 4.45 -20.55
N GLN A 269 5.68 5.31 -20.46
CA GLN A 269 5.63 6.57 -21.21
C GLN A 269 6.68 7.57 -20.73
N ARG A 270 6.83 7.75 -19.41
CA ARG A 270 7.83 8.66 -18.82
C ARG A 270 9.27 8.28 -19.17
N ARG A 271 9.57 7.00 -19.38
CA ARG A 271 10.91 6.54 -19.80
C ARG A 271 11.23 6.79 -21.27
N ARG A 272 10.22 7.08 -22.10
CA ARG A 272 10.38 7.30 -23.55
C ARG A 272 10.51 8.77 -23.91
N THR A 273 9.96 9.66 -23.08
CA THR A 273 10.13 11.11 -23.13
C THR A 273 11.46 11.52 -22.53
#